data_AF-A0A3B3TNA6-F1
#
_entry.id   AF-A0A3B3TNA6-F1
#
_cell.length_a   1.000
_cell.length_b   1.000
_cell.length_c   1.000
_cell.angle_alpha   90.00
_cell.angle_beta   90.00
_cell.angle_gamma   90.00
#
_symmetry.space_group_name_H-M   'P 1'
#
loop_
_entity.id
_entity.type
_entity.pdbx_description
1 polymer ?
#
loop_
_entity_poly.entity_id
_entity_poly.type
_entity_poly.pdbx_seq_one_letter_code
_entity_poly.pdbx_strand_id
1 'polypeptide(L)'
;QATFGTTPNIKHIVIGRCFTYTTLVQPGLFLFWSKTRMLVHSYAAVFRHFWTLEDTLVGFLFNDLIWCFDFNSCPAWSTCRTHPVYSLWKRASQNFAEMACGNITVLLNGSITNAFNRKMFGSVELDSLNPQRVNYVNIKVVTNPEGPHESCGRGSIVELIQILWSRGFRWTCTN
;
A
#
# COMPACT_ATOMS: atom_id res chain seq x y z
N GLN A 1 12.86 19.32 -6.40
CA GLN A 1 12.85 20.22 -5.23
C GLN A 1 12.91 19.36 -3.98
N ALA A 2 13.83 19.66 -3.06
CA ALA A 2 13.90 18.98 -1.76
C ALA A 2 12.71 19.44 -0.92
N THR A 3 11.96 18.49 -0.37
CA THR A 3 10.63 18.76 0.15
C THR A 3 10.60 19.00 1.65
N PHE A 4 11.33 18.22 2.47
CA PHE A 4 11.55 18.46 3.92
C PHE A 4 12.77 17.63 4.37
N GLY A 5 13.42 17.99 5.48
CA GLY A 5 14.50 17.20 6.08
C GLY A 5 14.02 16.07 6.99
N THR A 6 14.95 15.33 7.60
CA THR A 6 14.63 14.22 8.51
C THR A 6 13.72 14.65 9.65
N THR A 7 12.68 13.86 9.95
CA THR A 7 11.71 14.13 11.02
C THR A 7 12.43 14.36 12.36
N PRO A 8 12.21 15.50 13.04
CA PRO A 8 12.77 15.75 14.37
C PRO A 8 12.35 14.65 15.36
N ASN A 9 13.28 14.25 16.24
CA ASN A 9 13.05 13.23 17.27
C ASN A 9 12.62 11.85 16.74
N ILE A 10 12.96 11.51 15.48
CA ILE A 10 12.60 10.24 14.84
C ILE A 10 12.85 9.01 15.72
N LYS A 11 13.97 8.97 16.44
CA LYS A 11 14.31 7.88 17.37
C LYS A 11 13.25 7.71 18.48
N HIS A 12 12.85 8.80 19.12
CA HIS A 12 11.85 8.76 20.20
C HIS A 12 10.46 8.41 19.67
N ILE A 13 10.10 8.92 18.49
CA ILE A 13 8.83 8.60 17.84
C ILE A 13 8.74 7.09 17.55
N VAL A 14 9.79 6.53 16.91
CA VAL A 14 9.86 5.10 16.60
C VAL A 14 9.80 4.27 17.88
N ILE A 15 10.58 4.59 18.92
CA ILE A 15 10.55 3.85 20.18
C ILE A 15 9.15 3.90 20.83
N GLY A 16 8.52 5.08 20.88
CA GLY A 16 7.18 5.25 21.43
C GLY A 16 6.14 4.42 20.68
N ARG A 17 6.18 4.44 19.35
CA ARG A 17 5.30 3.61 18.51
C ARG A 17 5.55 2.11 18.69
N CYS A 18 6.79 1.70 18.98
CA CYS A 18 7.09 0.29 19.23
C CYS A 18 6.32 -0.25 20.45
N PHE A 19 6.39 0.47 21.57
CA PHE A 19 5.70 0.07 22.79
C PHE A 19 4.18 -0.05 22.60
N THR A 20 3.57 0.94 21.94
CA THR A 20 2.12 0.91 21.64
C THR A 20 1.73 -0.27 20.73
N TYR A 21 2.58 -0.64 19.78
CA TYR A 21 2.26 -1.72 18.85
C TYR A 21 2.20 -3.11 19.53
N THR A 22 3.12 -3.36 20.47
CA THR A 22 3.21 -4.67 21.15
C THR A 22 1.97 -5.05 21.94
N THR A 23 1.08 -4.10 22.24
CA THR A 23 -0.13 -4.31 23.04
C THR A 23 -1.40 -4.46 22.21
N LEU A 24 -1.35 -4.31 20.88
CA LEU A 24 -2.52 -4.17 20.00
C LEU A 24 -2.71 -5.30 18.97
N VAL A 25 -1.94 -6.39 19.04
CA VAL A 25 -1.91 -7.40 17.96
C VAL A 25 -3.21 -8.22 17.88
N GLN A 26 -3.95 -8.07 16.77
CA GLN A 26 -5.17 -8.82 16.48
C GLN A 26 -5.21 -9.23 14.99
N PRO A 27 -5.34 -10.52 14.62
CA PRO A 27 -5.30 -10.94 13.21
C PRO A 27 -6.47 -10.36 12.39
N GLY A 28 -6.21 -10.00 11.12
CA GLY A 28 -7.23 -9.50 10.19
C GLY A 28 -6.88 -9.73 8.70
N LEU A 29 -7.75 -9.26 7.82
CA LEU A 29 -7.70 -9.41 6.36
C LEU A 29 -6.76 -8.38 5.71
N PHE A 30 -5.94 -8.80 4.75
CA PHE A 30 -4.98 -7.91 4.09
C PHE A 30 -5.66 -6.94 3.12
N LEU A 31 -5.35 -5.64 3.27
CA LEU A 31 -5.86 -4.55 2.45
C LEU A 31 -4.70 -3.78 1.80
N PHE A 32 -4.64 -3.89 0.48
CA PHE A 32 -3.67 -3.18 -0.38
C PHE A 32 -4.33 -1.95 -1.01
N TRP A 33 -3.53 -0.94 -1.29
CA TRP A 33 -4.03 0.33 -1.82
C TRP A 33 -3.02 0.99 -2.76
N SER A 34 -3.50 1.68 -3.80
CA SER A 34 -2.68 2.43 -4.74
C SER A 34 -3.30 3.79 -4.98
N LYS A 35 -2.59 4.86 -4.58
CA LYS A 35 -3.06 6.26 -4.67
C LYS A 35 -4.42 6.51 -3.97
N THR A 36 -4.78 5.66 -3.01
CA THR A 36 -6.06 5.64 -2.29
C THR A 36 -5.88 5.79 -0.78
N ARG A 37 -4.75 6.32 -0.31
CA ARG A 37 -4.41 6.39 1.13
C ARG A 37 -5.54 6.96 2.01
N MET A 38 -6.07 8.13 1.66
CA MET A 38 -7.17 8.73 2.43
C MET A 38 -8.43 7.85 2.44
N LEU A 39 -8.75 7.22 1.31
CA LEU A 39 -9.91 6.33 1.19
C LEU A 39 -9.71 5.04 2.00
N VAL A 40 -8.49 4.49 2.01
CA VAL A 40 -8.18 3.26 2.75
C VAL A 40 -8.32 3.47 4.25
N HIS A 41 -7.91 4.62 4.78
CA HIS A 41 -8.08 4.95 6.19
C HIS A 41 -9.55 5.08 6.58
N SER A 42 -10.36 5.78 5.78
CA SER A 42 -11.81 5.88 6.01
C SER A 42 -12.49 4.50 5.92
N TYR A 43 -12.07 3.67 4.96
CA TYR A 43 -12.60 2.32 4.79
C TYR A 43 -12.24 1.40 5.97
N ALA A 44 -10.98 1.39 6.39
CA ALA A 44 -10.50 0.57 7.52
C ALA A 44 -11.10 1.01 8.87
N ALA A 45 -11.37 2.31 9.04
CA ALA A 45 -12.06 2.81 10.25
C ALA A 45 -13.49 2.28 10.39
N VAL A 46 -14.17 2.05 9.26
CA VAL A 46 -15.55 1.52 9.22
C VAL A 46 -15.55 0.00 9.32
N PHE A 47 -14.70 -0.68 8.54
CA PHE A 47 -14.60 -2.13 8.51
C PHE A 47 -13.46 -2.59 9.43
N ARG A 48 -13.79 -2.86 10.70
CA ARG A 48 -12.85 -3.48 11.64
C ARG A 48 -12.32 -4.80 11.05
N HIS A 49 -11.06 -5.12 11.30
CA HIS A 49 -10.31 -6.31 10.84
C HIS A 49 -9.64 -6.23 9.46
N PHE A 50 -9.50 -5.06 8.82
CA PHE A 50 -8.54 -4.92 7.71
C PHE A 50 -7.17 -4.45 8.21
N TRP A 51 -6.12 -5.05 7.66
CA TRP A 51 -4.72 -4.73 7.92
C TRP A 51 -4.09 -4.18 6.66
N THR A 52 -3.62 -2.93 6.73
CA THR A 52 -2.80 -2.31 5.69
C THR A 52 -1.32 -2.47 6.02
N LEU A 53 -0.44 -2.12 5.09
CA LEU A 53 1.00 -2.06 5.35
C LEU A 53 1.32 -1.15 6.56
N GLU A 54 0.58 -0.07 6.72
CA GLU A 54 0.74 0.92 7.80
C GLU A 54 0.37 0.35 9.18
N ASP A 55 -0.44 -0.72 9.22
CA ASP A 55 -0.83 -1.43 10.44
C ASP A 55 0.15 -2.54 10.82
N THR A 56 1.19 -2.82 10.03
CA THR A 56 2.27 -3.74 10.43
C THR A 56 3.23 -3.06 11.42
N LEU A 57 4.04 -3.82 12.17
CA LEU A 57 5.02 -3.20 13.10
C LEU A 57 5.90 -2.18 12.38
N VAL A 58 6.50 -2.55 11.24
CA VAL A 58 7.36 -1.65 10.46
C VAL A 58 6.57 -0.46 9.93
N GLY A 59 5.35 -0.70 9.43
CA GLY A 59 4.46 0.37 8.99
C GLY A 59 4.16 1.36 10.11
N PHE A 60 3.65 0.86 11.23
CA PHE A 60 3.29 1.67 12.39
C PHE A 60 4.46 2.52 12.87
N LEU A 61 5.66 1.91 13.00
CA LEU A 61 6.87 2.59 13.43
C LEU A 61 7.27 3.76 12.52
N PHE A 62 7.20 3.58 11.19
CA PHE A 62 7.82 4.49 10.22
C PHE A 62 6.83 5.28 9.37
N ASN A 63 5.52 5.07 9.55
CA ASN A 63 4.48 5.77 8.81
C ASN A 63 4.59 7.30 8.96
N ASP A 64 4.47 8.03 7.86
CA ASP A 64 4.60 9.49 7.78
C ASP A 64 5.95 10.08 8.21
N LEU A 65 6.98 9.25 8.45
CA LEU A 65 8.32 9.73 8.77
C LEU A 65 9.14 9.94 7.49
N ILE A 66 9.98 10.97 7.51
CA ILE A 66 10.99 11.25 6.49
C ILE A 66 12.35 11.05 7.14
N TRP A 67 13.24 10.30 6.49
CA TRP A 67 14.61 10.17 6.95
C TRP A 67 15.60 10.05 5.80
N CYS A 68 16.69 10.78 5.95
CA CYS A 68 17.89 10.69 5.14
C CYS A 68 19.09 11.10 6.02
N PHE A 69 20.29 11.17 5.46
CA PHE A 69 21.47 11.60 6.23
C PHE A 69 21.49 13.11 6.54
N ASP A 70 20.54 13.89 5.99
CA ASP A 70 20.42 15.34 6.19
C ASP A 70 19.14 15.71 6.94
N PHE A 71 19.23 16.71 7.81
CA PHE A 71 18.11 17.29 8.56
C PHE A 71 17.51 18.54 7.91
N ASN A 72 18.22 19.14 6.95
CA ASN A 72 17.74 20.33 6.25
C ASN A 72 16.97 19.96 4.98
N SER A 73 17.45 18.97 4.24
CA SER A 73 16.86 18.62 2.95
C SER A 73 16.98 17.12 2.64
N CYS A 74 15.84 16.44 2.48
CA CYS A 74 15.84 15.12 1.85
C CYS A 74 15.42 15.24 0.38
N PRO A 75 16.10 14.52 -0.53
CA PRO A 75 15.62 14.38 -1.89
C PRO A 75 14.27 13.64 -1.88
N ALA A 76 13.45 13.87 -2.90
CA ALA A 76 12.21 13.12 -3.02
C ALA A 76 12.53 11.62 -3.11
N TRP A 77 11.82 10.79 -2.36
CA TRP A 77 12.06 9.34 -2.32
C TRP A 77 12.01 8.64 -3.70
N SER A 78 11.39 9.28 -4.71
CA SER A 78 11.35 8.80 -6.10
C SER A 78 12.59 9.14 -6.95
N THR A 79 13.51 9.99 -6.49
CA THR A 79 14.68 10.41 -7.29
C THR A 79 15.83 9.42 -7.26
N CYS A 80 15.88 8.50 -6.31
CA CYS A 80 16.96 7.51 -6.19
C CYS A 80 16.47 6.14 -5.73
N ARG A 81 16.96 5.06 -6.38
CA ARG A 81 16.61 3.67 -6.03
C ARG A 81 17.13 3.24 -4.65
N THR A 82 18.22 3.84 -4.17
CA THR A 82 18.85 3.54 -2.88
C THR A 82 18.45 4.53 -1.78
N HIS A 83 17.39 5.32 -2.00
CA HIS A 83 16.88 6.23 -0.97
C HIS A 83 16.42 5.42 0.26
N PRO A 84 16.88 5.73 1.49
CA PRO A 84 16.58 4.93 2.69
C PRO A 84 15.08 4.70 2.91
N VAL A 85 14.25 5.74 2.76
CA VAL A 85 12.78 5.64 2.82
C VAL A 85 12.23 4.69 1.76
N TYR A 86 12.63 4.86 0.49
CA TYR A 86 12.15 4.00 -0.59
C TYR A 86 12.58 2.54 -0.38
N SER A 87 13.83 2.30 0.02
CA SER A 87 14.35 0.96 0.28
C SER A 87 13.61 0.27 1.42
N LEU A 88 13.32 0.99 2.52
CA LEU A 88 12.52 0.44 3.63
C LEU A 88 11.11 0.06 3.14
N TRP A 89 10.38 1.00 2.54
CA TRP A 89 9.01 0.75 2.10
C TRP A 89 8.93 -0.32 1.03
N LYS A 90 9.89 -0.38 0.10
CA LYS A 90 9.97 -1.47 -0.88
C LYS A 90 10.11 -2.83 -0.19
N ARG A 91 11.03 -2.96 0.78
CA ARG A 91 11.23 -4.22 1.49
C ARG A 91 10.04 -4.59 2.38
N ALA A 92 9.44 -3.60 3.06
CA ALA A 92 8.25 -3.79 3.88
C ALA A 92 7.05 -4.24 3.02
N SER A 93 6.83 -3.57 1.88
CA SER A 93 5.76 -3.92 0.92
C SER A 93 5.93 -5.33 0.36
N GLN A 94 7.16 -5.70 -0.01
CA GLN A 94 7.49 -7.06 -0.45
C GLN A 94 7.15 -8.09 0.63
N ASN A 95 7.67 -7.92 1.85
CA ASN A 95 7.42 -8.85 2.95
C ASN A 95 5.92 -8.96 3.27
N PHE A 96 5.19 -7.84 3.26
CA PHE A 96 3.75 -7.83 3.50
C PHE A 96 2.98 -8.66 2.47
N ALA A 97 3.33 -8.52 1.18
CA ALA A 97 2.75 -9.32 0.10
C ALA A 97 3.14 -10.81 0.16
N GLU A 98 4.38 -11.14 0.50
CA GLU A 98 4.84 -12.53 0.68
C GLU A 98 4.10 -13.24 1.84
N MET A 99 3.71 -12.48 2.86
CA MET A 99 2.95 -12.97 4.02
C MET A 99 1.44 -13.04 3.80
N ALA A 100 0.90 -12.34 2.80
CA ALA A 100 -0.52 -12.30 2.53
C ALA A 100 -1.09 -13.70 2.24
N CYS A 101 -2.25 -13.99 2.82
CA CYS A 101 -2.94 -15.26 2.64
C CYS A 101 -4.46 -15.10 2.69
N GLY A 102 -5.18 -16.09 2.19
CA GLY A 102 -6.64 -16.08 2.12
C GLY A 102 -7.17 -15.09 1.09
N ASN A 103 -8.23 -14.36 1.44
CA ASN A 103 -8.82 -13.37 0.55
C ASN A 103 -8.20 -11.99 0.83
N ILE A 104 -7.65 -11.37 -0.21
CA ILE A 104 -7.10 -10.01 -0.12
C ILE A 104 -8.03 -9.01 -0.80
N THR A 105 -7.92 -7.74 -0.43
CA THR A 105 -8.65 -6.65 -1.07
C THR A 105 -7.68 -5.61 -1.61
N VAL A 106 -7.95 -5.11 -2.81
CA VAL A 106 -7.21 -4.02 -3.46
C VAL A 106 -8.16 -2.86 -3.69
N LEU A 107 -7.87 -1.71 -3.09
CA LEU A 107 -8.67 -0.49 -3.23
C LEU A 107 -8.02 0.48 -4.22
N LEU A 108 -8.73 0.79 -5.31
CA LEU A 108 -8.28 1.69 -6.38
C LEU A 108 -9.19 2.92 -6.47
N ASN A 109 -8.60 4.05 -6.84
CA ASN A 109 -9.34 5.28 -7.10
C ASN A 109 -9.68 5.32 -8.59
N GLY A 110 -10.93 5.07 -8.95
CA GLY A 110 -11.39 5.11 -10.33
C GLY A 110 -11.55 6.53 -10.88
N SER A 111 -11.58 7.57 -10.02
CA SER A 111 -11.69 8.99 -10.39
C SER A 111 -10.37 9.63 -10.83
N ILE A 112 -9.33 8.84 -11.09
CA ILE A 112 -8.04 9.32 -11.59
C ILE A 112 -7.65 8.51 -12.82
N THR A 113 -6.86 9.12 -13.72
CA THR A 113 -6.24 8.37 -14.81
C THR A 113 -5.12 7.48 -14.29
N ASN A 114 -4.97 6.30 -14.88
CA ASN A 114 -4.02 5.28 -14.45
C ASN A 114 -4.21 4.92 -12.96
N ALA A 115 -5.43 4.53 -12.61
CA ALA A 115 -5.81 4.09 -11.26
C ALA A 115 -4.88 2.97 -10.76
N PHE A 116 -4.58 2.03 -11.65
CA PHE A 116 -3.51 1.06 -11.54
C PHE A 116 -2.25 1.52 -12.31
N ASN A 117 -1.08 1.12 -11.81
CA ASN A 117 0.21 1.30 -12.47
C ASN A 117 1.26 0.37 -11.81
N ARG A 118 2.40 0.19 -12.49
CA ARG A 118 3.52 -0.64 -12.03
C ARG A 118 4.43 0.06 -10.98
N LYS A 119 3.89 0.88 -10.07
CA LYS A 119 4.65 1.42 -8.91
C LYS A 119 4.68 0.41 -7.75
N MET A 120 4.61 0.82 -6.48
CA MET A 120 4.80 -0.05 -5.32
C MET A 120 3.86 -1.26 -5.35
N PHE A 121 2.54 -1.02 -5.44
CA PHE A 121 1.58 -2.11 -5.54
C PHE A 121 1.83 -2.97 -6.77
N GLY A 122 1.89 -2.37 -7.97
CA GLY A 122 1.98 -3.15 -9.21
C GLY A 122 3.30 -3.91 -9.41
N SER A 123 4.45 -3.39 -8.99
CA SER A 123 5.78 -3.98 -9.26
C SER A 123 6.46 -4.65 -8.08
N VAL A 124 5.96 -4.42 -6.86
CA VAL A 124 6.54 -4.99 -5.64
C VAL A 124 5.53 -5.90 -4.99
N GLU A 125 4.39 -5.35 -4.55
CA GLU A 125 3.42 -6.11 -3.78
C GLU A 125 2.76 -7.19 -4.63
N LEU A 126 2.17 -6.80 -5.76
CA LEU A 126 1.52 -7.70 -6.68
C LEU A 126 2.47 -8.81 -7.09
N ASP A 127 3.66 -8.48 -7.59
CA ASP A 127 4.69 -9.44 -8.04
C ASP A 127 5.16 -10.39 -6.92
N SER A 128 5.07 -10.00 -5.66
CA SER A 128 5.45 -10.83 -4.51
C SER A 128 4.31 -11.69 -3.94
N LEU A 129 3.06 -11.51 -4.38
CA LEU A 129 1.94 -12.34 -3.96
C LEU A 129 2.14 -13.81 -4.37
N ASN A 130 1.83 -14.72 -3.44
CA ASN A 130 1.91 -16.16 -3.68
C ASN A 130 0.53 -16.75 -4.01
N PRO A 131 0.30 -17.28 -5.23
CA PRO A 131 -0.99 -17.85 -5.65
C PRO A 131 -1.40 -19.12 -4.89
N GLN A 132 -0.48 -19.77 -4.17
CA GLN A 132 -0.79 -20.91 -3.30
C GLN A 132 -1.31 -20.47 -1.92
N ARG A 133 -1.08 -19.21 -1.52
CA ARG A 133 -1.50 -18.68 -0.21
C ARG A 133 -2.69 -17.73 -0.34
N VAL A 134 -2.76 -16.97 -1.42
CA VAL A 134 -3.85 -16.04 -1.70
C VAL A 134 -4.93 -16.76 -2.52
N ASN A 135 -6.06 -17.00 -1.88
CA ASN A 135 -7.18 -17.73 -2.46
C ASN A 135 -7.98 -16.87 -3.45
N TYR A 136 -8.09 -15.56 -3.17
CA TYR A 136 -8.96 -14.66 -3.91
C TYR A 136 -8.54 -13.19 -3.78
N VAL A 137 -8.66 -12.44 -4.88
CA VAL A 137 -8.35 -11.00 -4.93
C VAL A 137 -9.63 -10.20 -5.20
N ASN A 138 -10.07 -9.41 -4.23
CA ASN A 138 -11.24 -8.53 -4.37
C ASN A 138 -10.78 -7.13 -4.79
N ILE A 139 -11.08 -6.72 -6.02
CA ILE A 139 -10.77 -5.38 -6.51
C ILE A 139 -11.98 -4.49 -6.26
N LYS A 140 -11.77 -3.41 -5.50
CA LYS A 140 -12.77 -2.37 -5.26
C LYS A 140 -12.30 -1.06 -5.90
N VAL A 141 -13.06 -0.58 -6.87
CA VAL A 141 -12.78 0.68 -7.57
C VAL A 141 -13.75 1.71 -7.05
N VAL A 142 -13.26 2.73 -6.35
CA VAL A 142 -14.12 3.80 -5.82
C VAL A 142 -14.11 4.96 -6.78
N THR A 143 -15.29 5.43 -7.18
CA THR A 143 -15.46 6.57 -8.08
C THR A 143 -16.29 7.67 -7.42
N ASN A 144 -15.87 8.91 -7.66
CA ASN A 144 -16.62 10.13 -7.45
C ASN A 144 -17.18 10.63 -8.80
N PRO A 145 -18.33 11.34 -8.80
CA PRO A 145 -18.99 11.82 -10.02
C PRO A 145 -18.14 12.77 -10.87
N GLU A 146 -17.19 13.48 -10.26
CA GLU A 146 -16.46 14.60 -10.88
C GLU A 146 -15.10 14.22 -11.50
N GLY A 147 -14.75 12.92 -11.57
CA GLY A 147 -13.44 12.46 -12.06
C GLY A 147 -13.50 11.66 -13.37
N PRO A 148 -12.36 11.48 -14.07
CA PRO A 148 -12.25 10.50 -15.16
C PRO A 148 -12.69 9.12 -14.65
N HIS A 149 -13.46 8.38 -15.44
CA HIS A 149 -14.04 7.11 -14.99
C HIS A 149 -13.20 5.91 -15.47
N GLU A 150 -12.17 5.55 -14.72
CA GLU A 150 -11.65 4.18 -14.77
C GLU A 150 -12.57 3.25 -13.99
N SER A 151 -12.74 2.04 -14.51
CA SER A 151 -13.68 1.05 -13.98
C SER A 151 -13.13 -0.35 -14.21
N CYS A 152 -13.77 -1.35 -13.62
CA CYS A 152 -13.38 -2.75 -13.79
C CYS A 152 -13.22 -3.22 -15.24
N GLY A 153 -13.92 -2.58 -16.19
CA GLY A 153 -13.84 -2.89 -17.62
C GLY A 153 -13.07 -1.88 -18.46
N ARG A 154 -12.45 -0.85 -17.86
CA ARG A 154 -11.88 0.28 -18.61
C ARG A 154 -10.59 0.80 -17.99
N GLY A 155 -9.63 1.15 -18.85
CA GLY A 155 -8.38 1.82 -18.46
C GLY A 155 -7.37 0.86 -17.84
N SER A 156 -6.54 1.37 -16.94
CA SER A 156 -5.44 0.62 -16.35
C SER A 156 -5.89 -0.56 -15.46
N ILE A 157 -7.14 -0.59 -15.02
CA ILE A 157 -7.68 -1.68 -14.19
C ILE A 157 -7.78 -2.99 -14.99
N VAL A 158 -7.97 -2.90 -16.31
CA VAL A 158 -7.93 -4.07 -17.20
C VAL A 158 -6.54 -4.71 -17.22
N GLU A 159 -5.48 -3.89 -17.17
CA GLU A 159 -4.08 -4.37 -17.07
C GLU A 159 -3.87 -5.15 -15.76
N LEU A 160 -4.36 -4.64 -14.62
CA LEU A 160 -4.31 -5.35 -13.34
C LEU A 160 -5.00 -6.72 -13.43
N ILE A 161 -6.20 -6.76 -14.02
CA ILE A 161 -6.96 -8.00 -14.20
C ILE A 161 -6.19 -9.01 -15.06
N GLN A 162 -5.55 -8.56 -16.14
CA GLN A 162 -4.72 -9.42 -16.99
C GLN A 162 -3.50 -9.98 -16.24
N ILE A 163 -2.86 -9.18 -15.38
CA ILE A 163 -1.74 -9.64 -14.53
C ILE A 163 -2.23 -10.70 -13.53
N LEU A 164 -3.38 -10.48 -12.89
CA LEU A 164 -3.95 -11.45 -11.94
C LEU A 164 -4.31 -12.76 -12.64
N TRP A 165 -4.95 -12.67 -13.82
CA TRP A 165 -5.33 -13.82 -14.62
C TRP A 165 -4.11 -14.62 -15.10
N SER A 166 -3.10 -13.96 -15.68
CA SER A 166 -1.89 -14.64 -16.17
C SER A 166 -1.08 -15.32 -15.06
N ARG A 167 -1.22 -14.86 -13.82
CA ARG A 167 -0.57 -15.45 -12.64
C ARG A 167 -1.45 -16.45 -11.87
N GLY A 168 -2.63 -16.78 -12.41
CA GLY A 168 -3.50 -17.84 -11.88
C GLY A 168 -4.31 -17.44 -10.64
N PHE A 169 -4.44 -16.15 -10.33
CA PHE A 169 -5.28 -15.71 -9.22
C PHE A 169 -6.76 -15.73 -9.60
N ARG A 170 -7.61 -16.10 -8.63
CA ARG A 170 -9.06 -15.87 -8.70
C ARG A 170 -9.34 -14.44 -8.26
N TRP A 171 -10.23 -13.73 -8.94
CA TRP A 171 -10.50 -12.33 -8.67
C TRP A 171 -11.94 -11.93 -8.95
N THR A 172 -12.42 -10.90 -8.24
CA THR A 172 -13.60 -10.11 -8.57
C THR A 172 -13.20 -8.65 -8.74
N CYS A 173 -14.00 -7.91 -9.50
CA CYS A 173 -13.90 -6.46 -9.56
C CYS A 173 -15.27 -5.83 -9.42
N THR A 174 -15.40 -4.89 -8.49
CA THR A 174 -16.61 -4.09 -8.25
C THR A 174 -16.27 -2.61 -8.33
N ASN A 175 -17.09 -1.85 -9.07
CA ASN A 175 -17.07 -0.37 -9.06
C ASN A 175 -17.80 0.20 -7.84
#